data_AF-A0A3D4B1I7-F1
#
_entry.id   AF-A0A3D4B1I7-F1
#
_cell.length_a   1.000
_cell.length_b   1.000
_cell.length_c   1.000
_cell.angle_alpha   90.00
_cell.angle_beta   90.00
_cell.angle_gamma   90.00
#
_symmetry.space_group_name_H-M   'P 1'
#
loop_
_entity.id
_entity.type
_entity.pdbx_description
1 polymer ?
#
loop_
_entity_poly.entity_id
_entity_poly.type
_entity_poly.pdbx_seq_one_letter_code
_entity_poly.pdbx_strand_id
1 'polypeptide(L)'
;MEGLFFLLLAIGYTSFVVIASRKESKAVRTKYEKEFGPSESSGIKTWTFNISLILLGLGGLVVGADWLVESAVALSRALGISDLIIGLTVVAVGTSLPEIATSVIATIRGER
;
A
#
# COMPACT_ATOMS: atom_id res chain seq x y z
N MET A 1 -17.51 12.94 -24.33
CA MET A 1 -16.29 13.75 -24.60
C MET A 1 -15.43 13.87 -23.34
N GLU A 2 -16.03 13.78 -22.16
CA GLU A 2 -15.40 13.84 -20.84
C GLU A 2 -14.39 12.70 -20.61
N GLY A 3 -14.70 11.48 -21.04
CA GLY A 3 -13.79 10.33 -20.89
C GLY A 3 -12.46 10.51 -21.62
N LEU A 4 -12.47 11.12 -22.82
CA LEU A 4 -11.26 11.42 -23.57
C LEU A 4 -10.42 12.49 -22.88
N PHE A 5 -11.07 13.49 -22.29
CA PHE A 5 -10.40 14.52 -21.49
C PHE A 5 -9.70 13.91 -20.27
N PHE A 6 -10.39 13.08 -19.48
CA PHE A 6 -9.77 12.39 -18.33
C PHE A 6 -8.61 11.48 -18.73
N LEU A 7 -8.73 10.80 -19.88
CA LEU A 7 -7.70 9.90 -20.38
C LEU A 7 -6.44 10.67 -20.81
N LEU A 8 -6.59 11.80 -21.52
CA LEU A 8 -5.46 12.67 -21.87
C LEU A 8 -4.80 13.29 -20.63
N LEU A 9 -5.58 13.69 -19.63
CA LEU A 9 -5.08 14.21 -18.36
C LEU A 9 -4.26 13.14 -17.61
N ALA A 10 -4.75 11.90 -17.54
CA ALA A 10 -4.04 10.79 -16.93
C ALA A 10 -2.71 10.50 -17.64
N ILE A 11 -2.72 10.42 -18.97
CA ILE A 11 -1.49 10.20 -19.77
C ILE A 11 -0.49 11.33 -19.56
N GLY A 12 -0.95 12.59 -19.58
CA GLY A 12 -0.11 13.76 -19.35
C GLY A 12 0.50 13.76 -17.94
N TYR A 13 -0.30 13.50 -16.92
CA TYR A 13 0.14 13.42 -15.53
C TYR A 13 1.16 12.29 -15.32
N THR A 14 0.87 11.07 -15.79
CA THR A 14 1.82 9.94 -15.69
C THR A 14 3.11 10.24 -16.43
N SER A 15 3.05 10.81 -17.63
CA SER A 15 4.25 11.20 -18.40
C SER A 15 5.07 12.25 -17.67
N PHE A 16 4.42 13.26 -17.09
CA PHE A 16 5.06 14.29 -16.28
C PHE A 16 5.73 13.69 -15.04
N VAL A 17 5.03 12.84 -14.28
CA VAL A 17 5.58 12.16 -13.09
C VAL A 17 6.78 11.30 -13.47
N VAL A 18 6.74 10.57 -14.58
CA VAL A 18 7.86 9.74 -15.05
C VAL A 18 9.07 10.61 -15.45
N ILE A 19 8.86 11.72 -16.15
CA ILE A 19 9.95 12.63 -16.54
C ILE A 19 10.55 13.33 -15.31
N ALA A 20 9.70 13.78 -14.37
CA ALA A 20 10.13 14.41 -13.13
C ALA A 20 10.88 13.43 -12.22
N SER A 21 10.36 12.21 -12.04
CA SER A 21 10.97 11.15 -11.23
C SER A 21 12.33 10.71 -11.78
N ARG A 22 12.50 10.71 -13.11
CA ARG A 22 13.79 10.42 -13.75
C ARG A 22 14.90 11.41 -13.39
N LYS A 23 14.57 12.65 -13.01
CA LYS A 23 15.54 13.67 -12.59
C LYS A 23 16.03 13.46 -11.14
N GLU A 24 15.22 12.82 -10.30
CA GLU A 24 15.51 12.56 -8.88
C GLU A 24 16.07 11.14 -8.63
N SER A 25 15.80 10.21 -9.56
CA SER A 25 16.13 8.78 -9.44
C SER A 25 17.63 8.45 -9.32
N LYS A 26 18.56 9.27 -9.82
CA LYS A 26 20.00 8.93 -9.80
C LYS A 26 20.60 8.98 -8.39
N ALA A 27 20.22 9.97 -7.58
CA ALA A 27 20.73 10.12 -6.21
C ALA A 27 20.15 9.05 -5.28
N VAL A 28 18.87 8.72 -5.47
CA VAL A 28 18.15 7.70 -4.71
C VAL A 28 18.69 6.30 -5.04
N ARG A 29 18.84 5.96 -6.33
CA ARG A 29 19.37 4.65 -6.77
C ARG A 29 20.77 4.34 -6.25
N THR A 30 21.64 5.36 -6.18
CA THR A 30 23.00 5.23 -5.61
C THR A 30 22.96 4.96 -4.09
N LYS A 31 21.95 5.48 -3.38
CA LYS A 31 21.74 5.25 -1.95
C LYS A 31 21.20 3.83 -1.69
N TYR A 32 20.24 3.37 -2.50
CA TYR A 32 19.70 2.00 -2.46
C TYR A 32 20.74 0.93 -2.80
N GLU A 33 21.60 1.14 -3.80
CA GLU A 33 22.68 0.20 -4.14
C GLU A 33 23.73 0.07 -3.02
N LYS A 34 23.96 1.13 -2.24
CA LYS A 34 24.85 1.11 -1.07
C LYS A 34 24.23 0.47 0.18
N GLU A 35 22.92 0.59 0.36
CA GLU A 35 22.21 0.17 1.59
C GLU A 35 21.59 -1.23 1.45
N PHE A 36 21.19 -1.63 0.23
CA PHE A 36 20.51 -2.90 -0.09
C PHE A 36 21.20 -3.70 -1.19
N GLY A 37 22.46 -3.39 -1.51
CA GLY A 37 23.27 -4.18 -2.45
C GLY A 37 23.32 -5.67 -2.05
N PRO A 38 23.50 -6.59 -3.02
CA PRO A 38 23.39 -8.02 -2.76
C PRO A 38 24.41 -8.47 -1.71
N SER A 39 23.93 -8.78 -0.50
CA SER A 39 24.71 -9.48 0.52
C SER A 39 24.92 -10.92 0.07
N GLU A 40 26.17 -11.39 0.14
CA GLU A 40 26.73 -12.64 -0.43
C GLU A 40 26.12 -13.98 0.04
N SER A 41 24.96 -14.00 0.71
CA SER A 41 24.35 -15.24 1.24
C SER A 41 23.02 -15.59 0.54
N SER A 42 23.09 -15.80 -0.78
CA SER A 42 21.96 -16.28 -1.58
C SER A 42 21.86 -17.81 -1.53
N GLY A 43 21.42 -18.34 -0.39
CA GLY A 43 20.95 -19.72 -0.28
C GLY A 43 19.46 -19.79 -0.64
N ILE A 44 19.06 -20.79 -1.45
CA ILE A 44 17.65 -21.05 -1.83
C ILE A 44 16.70 -21.06 -0.62
N LYS A 45 17.18 -21.51 0.55
CA LYS A 45 16.43 -21.52 1.82
C LYS A 45 16.06 -20.12 2.33
N THR A 46 16.92 -19.13 2.15
CA THR A 46 16.69 -17.73 2.58
C THR A 46 15.59 -17.10 1.74
N TRP A 47 15.55 -17.38 0.44
CA TRP A 47 14.54 -16.85 -0.47
C TRP A 47 13.14 -17.43 -0.18
N THR A 48 13.04 -18.74 0.03
CA THR A 48 11.77 -19.38 0.41
C THR A 48 11.24 -18.88 1.75
N PHE A 49 12.13 -18.65 2.72
CA PHE A 49 11.74 -18.12 4.03
C PHE A 49 11.22 -16.69 3.93
N ASN A 50 11.92 -15.81 3.21
CA ASN A 50 11.51 -14.42 3.00
C ASN A 50 10.16 -14.32 2.27
N ILE A 51 9.96 -15.13 1.23
CA ILE A 51 8.67 -15.17 0.53
C ILE A 51 7.56 -15.64 1.47
N SER A 52 7.81 -16.67 2.30
CA SER A 52 6.81 -17.12 3.26
C SER A 52 6.42 -16.02 4.25
N LEU A 53 7.39 -15.22 4.74
CA LEU A 53 7.15 -14.10 5.62
C LEU A 53 6.33 -13.00 4.95
N ILE A 54 6.62 -12.69 3.69
CA ILE A 54 5.87 -11.71 2.91
C ILE A 54 4.42 -12.16 2.74
N LEU A 55 4.19 -13.40 2.34
CA LEU A 55 2.85 -13.95 2.16
C LEU A 55 2.06 -14.00 3.47
N LEU A 56 2.71 -14.40 4.57
CA LEU A 56 2.09 -14.46 5.88
C LEU A 56 1.75 -13.05 6.39
N GLY A 57 2.65 -12.08 6.20
CA GLY A 57 2.42 -10.68 6.56
C GLY A 57 1.27 -10.06 5.75
N LEU A 58 1.28 -10.22 4.42
CA LEU A 58 0.19 -9.77 3.54
C LEU A 58 -1.15 -10.41 3.91
N GLY A 59 -1.16 -11.73 4.08
CA GLY A 59 -2.36 -12.47 4.46
C GLY A 59 -2.91 -12.01 5.80
N GLY A 60 -2.05 -11.85 6.82
CA GLY A 60 -2.45 -11.34 8.12
C GLY A 60 -3.01 -9.92 8.07
N LEU A 61 -2.47 -9.07 7.18
CA LEU A 61 -2.92 -7.70 7.02
C LEU A 61 -4.31 -7.61 6.38
N VAL A 62 -4.55 -8.40 5.32
CA VAL A 62 -5.86 -8.47 4.65
C VAL A 62 -6.91 -9.04 5.58
N VAL A 63 -6.65 -10.22 6.18
CA VAL A 63 -7.59 -10.88 7.08
C VAL A 63 -7.89 -10.03 8.31
N GLY A 64 -6.85 -9.39 8.88
CA GLY A 64 -7.02 -8.49 10.03
C GLY A 64 -7.84 -7.25 9.68
N ALA A 65 -7.63 -6.66 8.50
CA ALA A 65 -8.42 -5.53 8.03
C ALA A 65 -9.89 -5.93 7.81
N ASP A 66 -10.15 -7.06 7.16
CA ASP A 66 -11.51 -7.57 6.93
C ASP A 66 -12.27 -7.78 8.25
N TRP A 67 -11.67 -8.46 9.22
CA TRP A 67 -12.28 -8.66 10.54
C TRP A 67 -12.56 -7.36 11.29
N LEU A 68 -11.64 -6.39 11.18
CA LEU A 68 -11.83 -5.07 11.79
C LEU A 68 -12.99 -4.33 11.15
N VAL A 69 -13.10 -4.35 9.82
CA VAL A 69 -14.18 -3.70 9.08
C VAL A 69 -15.52 -4.36 9.39
N GLU A 70 -15.60 -5.69 9.37
CA GLU A 70 -16.82 -6.43 9.70
C GLU A 70 -17.31 -6.09 11.12
N SER A 71 -16.40 -6.07 12.08
CA SER A 71 -16.71 -5.72 13.47
C SER A 71 -17.16 -4.27 13.61
N ALA A 72 -16.51 -3.34 12.90
CA ALA A 72 -16.87 -1.93 12.89
C ALA A 72 -18.24 -1.68 12.23
N VAL A 73 -18.57 -2.42 11.17
CA VAL A 73 -19.87 -2.39 10.50
C VAL A 73 -20.96 -2.92 11.43
N ALA A 74 -20.72 -4.05 12.10
CA ALA A 74 -21.65 -4.63 13.07
C ALA A 74 -21.94 -3.66 14.23
N LEU A 75 -20.90 -3.03 14.78
CA LEU A 75 -21.05 -2.03 15.84
C LEU A 75 -21.82 -0.80 15.34
N SER A 76 -21.50 -0.30 14.15
CA SER A 76 -22.16 0.87 13.56
C SER A 76 -23.65 0.63 13.34
N ARG A 77 -24.03 -0.56 12.86
CA ARG A 77 -25.43 -0.97 12.73
C ARG A 77 -26.13 -1.07 14.08
N ALA A 78 -25.46 -1.63 15.09
CA ALA A 78 -26.01 -1.69 16.46
C ALA A 78 -26.26 -0.29 17.06
N LEU A 79 -25.49 0.71 16.65
CA LEU A 79 -25.68 2.12 17.02
C LEU A 79 -26.73 2.85 16.17
N GLY A 80 -27.40 2.15 15.23
CA GLY A 80 -28.44 2.74 14.38
C GLY A 80 -27.92 3.62 13.24
N ILE A 81 -26.63 3.52 12.90
CA ILE A 81 -26.03 4.25 11.77
C ILE A 81 -26.54 3.65 10.45
N SER A 82 -26.88 4.50 9.48
CA SER A 82 -27.40 4.04 8.19
C SER A 82 -26.33 3.35 7.35
N ASP A 83 -26.71 2.32 6.58
CA ASP A 83 -25.80 1.57 5.71
C ASP A 83 -25.10 2.46 4.68
N LEU A 84 -25.74 3.56 4.26
CA LEU A 84 -25.14 4.55 3.36
C LEU A 84 -23.93 5.23 4.00
N ILE A 85 -24.04 5.66 5.26
CA ILE A 85 -22.92 6.28 5.97
C ILE A 85 -21.82 5.25 6.22
N ILE A 86 -22.20 4.02 6.61
CA ILE A 86 -21.25 2.92 6.84
C ILE A 86 -20.45 2.62 5.56
N GLY A 87 -21.12 2.50 4.41
CA GLY A 87 -20.47 2.23 3.12
C GLY A 87 -19.56 3.37 2.65
N LEU A 88 -20.01 4.61 2.78
CA LEU A 88 -19.23 5.79 2.37
C LEU A 88 -18.05 6.11 3.29
N THR A 89 -18.04 5.61 4.52
CA THR A 89 -17.01 5.95 5.52
C THR A 89 -16.24 4.72 6.00
N VAL A 90 -16.89 3.85 6.78
CA VAL A 90 -16.25 2.71 7.45
C VAL A 90 -15.65 1.74 6.43
N VAL A 91 -16.40 1.39 5.38
CA VAL A 91 -15.91 0.49 4.33
C VAL A 91 -14.83 1.15 3.48
N ALA A 92 -15.04 2.41 3.08
CA ALA A 92 -14.07 3.17 2.29
C ALA A 92 -12.71 3.26 3.00
N VAL A 93 -12.70 3.64 4.29
CA VAL A 93 -11.48 3.65 5.12
C VAL A 93 -10.93 2.24 5.31
N GLY A 94 -11.82 1.28 5.55
CA GLY A 94 -11.52 -0.13 5.75
C GLY A 94 -10.65 -0.76 4.66
N THR A 95 -10.99 -0.49 3.39
CA THR A 95 -10.25 -1.00 2.23
C THR A 95 -8.84 -0.41 2.08
N SER A 96 -8.57 0.73 2.72
CA SER A 96 -7.25 1.37 2.73
C SER A 96 -6.43 1.03 3.98
N LEU A 97 -6.96 0.23 4.91
CA LEU A 97 -6.28 -0.13 6.15
C LEU A 97 -4.96 -0.88 5.93
N PRO A 98 -4.87 -1.87 5.01
CA PRO A 98 -3.60 -2.53 4.73
C PRO A 98 -2.51 -1.54 4.28
N GLU A 99 -2.85 -0.63 3.38
CA GLU A 99 -1.95 0.39 2.85
C GLU A 99 -1.53 1.38 3.93
N ILE A 100 -2.48 1.85 4.76
CA ILE A 100 -2.19 2.74 5.88
C ILE A 100 -1.27 2.06 6.88
N ALA A 101 -1.54 0.81 7.24
CA ALA A 101 -0.72 0.06 8.19
C ALA A 101 0.72 -0.12 7.68
N THR A 102 0.90 -0.51 6.42
CA THR A 102 2.25 -0.61 5.84
C THR A 102 2.96 0.75 5.79
N SER A 103 2.27 1.82 5.40
CA SER A 103 2.82 3.18 5.34
C SER A 103 3.27 3.71 6.71
N VAL A 104 2.47 3.48 7.76
CA VAL A 104 2.81 3.84 9.14
C VAL A 104 4.04 3.08 9.60
N ILE A 105 4.10 1.77 9.36
CA ILE A 105 5.26 0.95 9.75
C ILE A 105 6.52 1.37 9.00
N ALA A 106 6.45 1.65 7.70
CA ALA A 106 7.58 2.15 6.92
C ALA A 106 8.08 3.49 7.46
N THR A 107 7.15 4.40 7.79
CA THR A 107 7.47 5.70 8.39
C THR A 107 8.16 5.57 9.74
N ILE A 108 7.67 4.68 10.61
CA ILE A 108 8.27 4.41 11.93
C ILE A 108 9.68 3.82 11.78
N ARG A 109 9.92 3.00 10.75
CA ARG A 109 11.23 2.41 10.45
C ARG A 109 12.21 3.38 9.77
N GLY A 110 11.75 4.58 9.41
CA GLY A 110 12.58 5.57 8.71
C GLY A 110 12.78 5.28 7.22
N GLU A 111 12.04 4.33 6.65
CA GLU A 111 12.12 3.93 5.25
C GLU A 111 11.17 4.78 4.39
N ARG A 112 11.55 6.06 4.19
CA ARG A 112 10.84 7.02 3.33
C ARG A 112 11.23 6.87 1.86
#